data_AF-A0A550CY03-F1
#
_entry.id   AF-A0A550CY03-F1
#
_cell.length_a   1.000
_cell.length_b   1.000
_cell.length_c   1.000
_cell.angle_alpha   90.00
_cell.angle_beta   90.00
_cell.angle_gamma   90.00
#
_symmetry.space_group_name_H-M   'P 1'
#
loop_
_entity.id
_entity.type
_entity.pdbx_description
1 polymer ?
#
loop_
_entity_poly.entity_id
_entity_poly.type
_entity_poly.pdbx_seq_one_letter_code
_entity_poly.pdbx_strand_id
1 'polypeptide(L)'
;MAANIPSAGHTDATNKASALQSQIHALTGLYSQVSGLRQLPAHVLSPAPSFGNPPSATSEDFEQLKAFQAALATAHVQDALKHAQLRDGLGKADVELSRLRRDIRKRRRPPSPESPLPYNAEQQPAEKAVFPRAEGGPLGVSEMAAFVRDFNRTRTSGPVRVHIWTRRREDGQRTLEQAERARPVVLRVTIASVLTAYIAFGVEDDERRTLCVESVAVFGPREKKAPHQQSEFAVFRNLSQQVAKMVQAYPRVACQSLVQAISAYESLFIEQCCRCARVLSTEGHMPPTARVWVDGADGQAGRWVARHVMCRGV
;
A
#
# COMPACT_ATOMS: atom_id res chain seq x y z
N MET A 1 66.66 21.18 18.01
CA MET A 1 65.84 20.22 18.79
C MET A 1 64.40 20.36 18.31
N ALA A 2 63.98 19.52 17.36
CA ALA A 2 62.60 19.51 16.86
C ALA A 2 61.82 18.42 17.60
N ALA A 3 60.77 18.82 18.31
CA ALA A 3 59.92 17.93 19.08
C ALA A 3 59.00 17.14 18.15
N ASN A 4 59.10 15.80 18.22
CA ASN A 4 58.28 14.86 17.48
C ASN A 4 56.93 14.71 18.19
N ILE A 5 55.85 15.22 17.58
CA ILE A 5 54.48 15.14 18.14
C ILE A 5 53.89 13.77 17.78
N PRO A 6 53.52 12.91 18.75
CA PRO A 6 52.99 11.58 18.46
C PRO A 6 51.57 11.63 17.88
N SER A 7 51.38 10.94 16.75
CA SER A 7 50.14 10.77 16.00
C SER A 7 49.18 9.80 16.72
N ALA A 8 48.49 10.29 17.76
CA ALA A 8 47.53 9.49 18.55
C ALA A 8 46.21 9.17 17.83
N GLY A 9 45.89 9.84 16.71
CA GLY A 9 44.61 9.66 16.01
C GLY A 9 44.51 8.42 15.12
N HIS A 10 45.63 7.80 14.73
CA HIS A 10 45.62 6.74 13.73
C HIS A 10 45.30 5.34 14.29
N THR A 11 45.69 5.08 15.55
CA THR A 11 45.47 3.79 16.23
C THR A 11 44.01 3.54 16.59
N ASP A 12 43.25 4.60 16.88
CA ASP A 12 41.83 4.45 17.22
C ASP A 12 40.97 4.13 16.00
N ALA A 13 41.35 4.65 14.83
CA ALA A 13 40.65 4.37 13.57
C ALA A 13 40.85 2.90 13.13
N THR A 14 42.07 2.38 13.25
CA THR A 14 42.38 0.99 12.89
C THR A 14 41.68 -0.01 13.82
N ASN A 15 41.63 0.27 15.12
CA ASN A 15 40.91 -0.54 16.10
C ASN A 15 39.39 -0.55 15.87
N LYS A 16 38.81 0.60 15.50
CA LYS A 16 37.38 0.66 15.14
C LYS A 16 37.07 -0.09 13.84
N ALA A 17 37.96 -0.02 12.85
CA ALA A 17 37.80 -0.73 11.59
C ALA A 17 37.86 -2.25 11.78
N SER A 18 38.81 -2.76 12.56
CA SER A 18 38.92 -4.19 12.84
C SER A 18 37.71 -4.72 13.63
N ALA A 19 37.19 -3.94 14.59
CA ALA A 19 35.98 -4.29 15.32
C ALA A 19 34.75 -4.38 14.39
N LEU A 20 34.57 -3.41 13.49
CA LEU A 20 33.48 -3.44 12.50
C LEU A 20 33.59 -4.62 11.55
N GLN A 21 34.81 -4.96 11.10
CA GLN A 21 35.03 -6.10 10.23
C GLN A 21 34.68 -7.42 10.93
N SER A 22 35.05 -7.57 12.20
CA SER A 22 34.66 -8.72 13.02
C SER A 22 33.12 -8.83 13.15
N GLN A 23 32.42 -7.72 13.38
CA GLN A 23 30.96 -7.70 13.43
C GLN A 23 30.31 -8.10 12.10
N ILE A 24 30.83 -7.61 10.98
CA ILE A 24 30.34 -7.98 9.63
C ILE A 24 30.53 -9.48 9.39
N HIS A 25 31.68 -10.05 9.76
CA HIS A 25 31.93 -11.48 9.64
C HIS A 25 30.96 -12.31 10.49
N ALA A 26 30.72 -11.91 11.74
CA ALA A 26 29.76 -12.58 12.62
C ALA A 26 28.33 -12.57 12.04
N LEU A 27 27.86 -11.41 11.58
CA LEU A 27 26.52 -11.28 10.99
C LEU A 27 26.39 -12.01 9.64
N THR A 28 27.46 -12.06 8.85
CA THR A 28 27.48 -12.80 7.57
C THR A 28 27.44 -14.31 7.81
N GLY A 29 28.17 -14.80 8.82
CA GLY A 29 28.12 -16.19 9.25
C GLY A 29 26.74 -16.59 9.79
N LEU A 30 26.10 -15.71 10.57
CA LEU A 30 24.74 -15.96 11.03
C LEU A 30 23.74 -16.01 9.86
N TYR A 31 23.89 -15.12 8.87
CA TYR A 31 23.03 -15.10 7.69
C TYR A 31 23.15 -16.39 6.86
N SER A 32 24.37 -16.93 6.67
CA SER A 32 24.53 -18.19 5.93
C SER A 32 23.87 -19.35 6.66
N GLN A 33 23.94 -19.40 7.99
CA GLN A 33 23.23 -20.40 8.79
C GLN A 33 21.71 -20.27 8.67
N VAL A 34 21.15 -19.05 8.75
CA VAL A 34 19.70 -18.83 8.53
C VAL A 34 19.28 -19.26 7.13
N SER A 35 20.12 -19.04 6.12
CA SER A 35 19.85 -19.51 4.76
C SER A 35 19.84 -21.03 4.66
N GLY A 36 20.67 -21.73 5.43
CA GLY A 36 20.64 -23.18 5.58
C GLY A 36 19.34 -23.66 6.22
N LEU A 37 18.92 -23.02 7.32
CA LEU A 37 17.66 -23.36 8.00
C LEU A 37 16.42 -23.19 7.14
N ARG A 38 16.43 -22.29 6.15
CA ARG A 38 15.31 -22.13 5.19
C ARG A 38 15.15 -23.31 4.24
N GLN A 39 16.17 -24.16 4.12
CA GLN A 39 16.08 -25.39 3.35
C GLN A 39 15.50 -26.55 4.17
N LEU A 40 15.39 -26.40 5.51
CA LEU A 40 14.76 -27.40 6.34
C LEU A 40 13.28 -27.52 6.03
N PRO A 41 12.70 -28.73 6.10
CA PRO A 41 11.28 -28.93 5.91
C PRO A 41 10.43 -28.08 6.87
N ALA A 42 9.35 -27.49 6.37
CA ALA A 42 8.49 -26.57 7.13
C ALA A 42 7.92 -27.18 8.43
N HIS A 43 7.74 -28.51 8.49
CA HIS A 43 7.25 -29.21 9.67
C HIS A 43 8.26 -29.25 10.83
N VAL A 44 9.57 -29.09 10.55
CA VAL A 44 10.62 -28.98 11.59
C VAL A 44 10.59 -27.58 12.20
N LEU A 45 10.35 -26.55 11.39
CA LEU A 45 10.32 -25.15 11.81
C LEU A 45 9.00 -24.76 12.51
N SER A 46 7.91 -25.41 12.15
CA SER A 46 6.59 -25.20 12.72
C SER A 46 5.91 -26.54 12.93
N PRO A 47 6.07 -27.16 14.11
CA PRO A 47 5.34 -28.39 14.43
C PRO A 47 3.85 -28.04 14.52
N ALA A 48 3.11 -28.31 13.45
CA ALA A 48 1.67 -28.18 13.45
C ALA A 48 1.08 -29.20 14.45
N PRO A 49 -0.03 -28.87 15.13
CA PRO A 49 -0.77 -29.84 15.93
C PRO A 49 -1.55 -30.78 14.99
N SER A 50 -0.85 -31.69 14.32
CA SER A 50 -1.45 -32.69 13.44
C SER A 50 -1.53 -34.04 14.14
N PHE A 51 -2.73 -34.61 14.19
CA PHE A 51 -3.05 -35.96 14.70
C PHE A 51 -2.66 -37.07 13.70
N GLY A 52 -1.41 -37.07 13.23
CA GLY A 52 -0.88 -38.09 12.32
C GLY A 52 0.63 -38.25 12.48
N ASN A 53 1.16 -39.43 12.15
CA ASN A 53 2.60 -39.70 12.22
C ASN A 53 3.35 -38.67 11.36
N PRO A 54 4.18 -37.80 11.96
CA PRO A 54 4.94 -36.83 11.20
C PRO A 54 5.92 -37.57 10.28
N PRO A 55 6.21 -37.05 9.07
CA PRO A 55 7.37 -37.50 8.32
C PRO A 55 8.60 -37.38 9.23
N SER A 56 9.47 -38.39 9.19
CA SER A 56 10.64 -38.47 10.06
C SER A 56 11.62 -37.34 9.74
N ALA A 57 11.52 -36.24 10.48
CA ALA A 57 12.59 -35.27 10.59
C ALA A 57 13.87 -36.03 10.97
N THR A 58 14.96 -35.79 10.25
CA THR A 58 16.22 -36.49 10.51
C THR A 58 16.84 -35.94 11.78
N SER A 59 17.61 -36.75 12.50
CA SER A 59 18.41 -36.27 13.64
C SER A 59 19.31 -35.09 13.24
N GLU A 60 19.77 -35.09 11.99
CA GLU A 60 20.61 -34.03 11.40
C GLU A 60 19.90 -32.67 11.37
N ASP A 61 18.61 -32.62 11.03
CA ASP A 61 17.83 -31.36 10.98
C ASP A 61 17.76 -30.71 12.36
N PHE A 62 17.60 -31.51 13.42
CA PHE A 62 17.59 -31.03 14.81
C PHE A 62 18.98 -30.61 15.29
N GLU A 63 20.03 -31.32 14.89
CA GLU A 63 21.41 -30.92 15.18
C GLU A 63 21.76 -29.58 14.53
N GLN A 64 21.31 -29.34 13.29
CA GLN A 64 21.47 -28.03 12.63
C GLN A 64 20.76 -26.90 13.38
N LEU A 65 19.53 -27.13 13.85
CA LEU A 65 18.81 -26.15 14.67
C LEU A 65 19.52 -25.88 15.99
N LYS A 66 20.04 -26.92 16.66
CA LYS A 66 20.79 -26.79 17.91
C LYS A 66 22.11 -26.03 17.71
N ALA A 67 22.82 -26.31 16.61
CA ALA A 67 24.04 -25.60 16.25
C ALA A 67 23.77 -24.12 15.96
N PHE A 68 22.67 -23.81 15.25
CA PHE A 68 22.24 -22.43 15.02
C PHE A 68 21.89 -21.72 16.33
N GLN A 69 21.13 -22.37 17.22
CA GLN A 69 20.80 -21.81 18.53
C GLN A 69 22.07 -21.50 19.34
N ALA A 70 23.04 -22.42 19.35
CA ALA A 70 24.31 -22.22 20.04
C ALA A 70 25.11 -21.04 19.45
N ALA A 71 25.17 -20.95 18.11
CA ALA A 71 25.82 -19.83 17.43
C ALA A 71 25.15 -18.48 17.76
N LEU A 72 23.81 -18.45 17.74
CA LEU A 72 23.04 -17.27 18.11
C LEU A 72 23.29 -16.85 19.57
N ALA A 73 23.46 -17.81 20.49
CA ALA A 73 23.70 -17.54 21.91
C ALA A 73 25.11 -17.01 22.23
N THR A 74 26.05 -17.04 21.28
CA THR A 74 27.41 -16.56 21.53
C THR A 74 27.46 -15.04 21.72
N ALA A 75 28.28 -14.58 22.68
CA ALA A 75 28.38 -13.16 23.05
C ALA A 75 28.72 -12.25 21.86
N HIS A 76 29.66 -12.67 21.00
CA HIS A 76 30.10 -11.87 19.85
C HIS A 76 28.98 -11.63 18.82
N VAL A 77 28.09 -12.61 18.59
CA VAL A 77 26.93 -12.44 17.70
C VAL A 77 25.89 -11.53 18.34
N GLN A 78 25.61 -11.73 19.63
CA GLN A 78 24.65 -10.90 20.37
C GLN A 78 25.08 -9.42 20.41
N ASP A 79 26.37 -9.15 20.62
CA ASP A 79 26.90 -7.79 20.62
C ASP A 79 26.85 -7.16 19.22
N ALA A 80 27.18 -7.93 18.17
CA ALA A 80 27.03 -7.46 16.80
C ALA A 80 25.57 -7.12 16.44
N LEU A 81 24.60 -7.93 16.89
CA LEU A 81 23.17 -7.68 16.70
C LEU A 81 22.69 -6.43 17.45
N LYS A 82 23.11 -6.23 18.71
CA LYS A 82 22.80 -5.01 19.48
C LYS A 82 23.36 -3.76 18.81
N HIS A 83 24.60 -3.81 18.33
CA HIS A 83 25.21 -2.70 17.58
C HIS A 83 24.48 -2.40 16.28
N ALA A 84 24.01 -3.41 15.56
CA ALA A 84 23.19 -3.23 14.37
C ALA A 84 21.84 -2.57 14.69
N GLN A 85 21.16 -3.01 15.75
CA GLN A 85 19.87 -2.46 16.18
C GLN A 85 19.98 -0.98 16.62
N LEU A 86 21.03 -0.62 17.37
CA LEU A 86 21.28 0.75 17.78
C LEU A 86 21.54 1.68 16.58
N ARG A 87 22.14 1.16 15.50
CA ARG A 87 22.36 1.92 14.26
C ARG A 87 21.07 2.12 13.46
N ASP A 88 20.15 1.16 13.48
CA ASP A 88 18.86 1.26 12.78
C ASP A 88 17.96 2.34 13.40
N GLY A 89 18.04 2.52 14.73
CA GLY A 89 17.31 3.55 15.47
C GLY A 89 17.79 4.99 15.24
N LEU A 90 19.00 5.19 14.71
CA LEU A 90 19.59 6.52 14.47
C LEU A 90 19.16 7.19 13.16
N GLY A 91 18.23 6.57 12.42
CA GLY A 91 17.47 7.21 11.36
C GLY A 91 18.26 7.54 10.09
N LYS A 92 17.78 6.98 8.96
CA LYS A 92 18.11 7.35 7.56
C LYS A 92 19.35 6.70 6.90
N ALA A 93 19.62 5.41 7.14
CA ALA A 93 20.51 4.62 6.26
C ALA A 93 19.78 3.45 5.53
N ASP A 94 18.51 3.17 5.85
CA ASP A 94 17.76 2.01 5.32
C ASP A 94 17.45 2.09 3.80
N VAL A 95 17.56 3.28 3.20
CA VAL A 95 17.36 3.47 1.75
C VAL A 95 18.51 2.82 0.94
N GLU A 96 19.72 2.73 1.48
CA GLU A 96 20.87 2.17 0.74
C GLU A 96 20.97 0.65 0.85
N LEU A 97 20.67 0.05 2.00
CA LEU A 97 20.71 -1.42 2.16
C LEU A 97 19.63 -2.11 1.31
N SER A 98 18.46 -1.47 1.19
CA SER A 98 17.40 -1.91 0.28
C SER A 98 17.80 -1.83 -1.19
N ARG A 99 18.66 -0.86 -1.58
CA ARG A 99 19.27 -0.80 -2.93
C ARG A 99 20.34 -1.87 -3.14
N LEU A 100 21.23 -2.09 -2.18
CA LEU A 100 22.30 -3.10 -2.25
C LEU A 100 21.75 -4.54 -2.35
N ARG A 101 20.72 -4.88 -1.57
CA ARG A 101 20.04 -6.19 -1.68
C ARG A 101 19.38 -6.39 -3.03
N ARG A 102 18.88 -5.31 -3.65
CA ARG A 102 18.27 -5.34 -4.99
C ARG A 102 19.33 -5.55 -6.07
N ASP A 103 20.52 -4.97 -5.93
CA ASP A 103 21.63 -5.13 -6.88
C ASP A 103 22.33 -6.49 -6.81
N ILE A 104 22.54 -7.05 -5.61
CA ILE A 104 23.15 -8.39 -5.47
C ILE A 104 22.25 -9.47 -6.09
N ARG A 105 20.92 -9.32 -6.01
CA ARG A 105 19.96 -10.23 -6.67
C ARG A 105 19.95 -10.11 -8.19
N LYS A 106 20.32 -8.95 -8.76
CA LYS A 106 20.45 -8.78 -10.21
C LYS A 106 21.69 -9.49 -10.77
N ARG A 107 22.79 -9.56 -10.01
CA ARG A 107 24.07 -10.13 -10.47
C ARG A 107 24.15 -11.66 -10.46
N ARG A 108 23.25 -12.35 -9.74
CA ARG A 108 23.26 -13.83 -9.62
C ARG A 108 22.28 -14.56 -10.53
N ARG A 109 21.50 -13.85 -11.36
CA ARG A 109 20.66 -14.50 -12.37
C ARG A 109 21.50 -14.72 -13.62
N PRO A 110 21.48 -15.90 -14.26
CA PRO A 110 22.00 -16.03 -15.63
C PRO A 110 21.36 -14.93 -16.48
N PRO A 111 22.09 -14.33 -17.45
CA PRO A 111 21.58 -13.23 -18.25
C PRO A 111 20.23 -13.67 -18.82
N SER A 112 19.16 -13.07 -18.30
CA SER A 112 17.83 -13.36 -18.79
C SER A 112 17.81 -12.93 -20.26
N PRO A 113 17.30 -13.77 -21.18
CA PRO A 113 17.14 -13.38 -22.58
C PRO A 113 16.42 -12.03 -22.60
N GLU A 114 17.04 -11.04 -23.23
CA GLU A 114 16.63 -9.62 -23.26
C GLU A 114 15.79 -9.20 -22.06
N SER A 115 16.49 -8.76 -20.99
CA SER A 115 15.82 -8.08 -19.87
C SER A 115 14.84 -7.06 -20.46
N PRO A 116 13.54 -7.14 -20.12
CA PRO A 116 12.54 -6.25 -20.68
C PRO A 116 13.06 -4.82 -20.53
N LEU A 117 13.06 -4.09 -21.64
CA LEU A 117 13.63 -2.76 -21.76
C LEU A 117 13.32 -1.94 -20.50
N PRO A 118 14.31 -1.17 -19.97
CA PRO A 118 14.09 -0.34 -18.80
C PRO A 118 12.79 0.43 -18.98
N TYR A 119 11.94 0.40 -17.95
CA TYR A 119 10.62 1.01 -17.97
C TYR A 119 10.73 2.45 -18.47
N ASN A 120 10.40 2.67 -19.74
CA ASN A 120 10.35 3.98 -20.35
C ASN A 120 9.02 4.60 -19.90
N ALA A 121 9.05 5.37 -18.82
CA ALA A 121 7.88 6.13 -18.35
C ALA A 121 7.30 7.03 -19.46
N GLU A 122 8.13 7.42 -20.44
CA GLU A 122 7.76 8.24 -21.60
C GLU A 122 7.03 7.47 -22.71
N GLN A 123 7.09 6.13 -22.73
CA GLN A 123 6.46 5.30 -23.77
C GLN A 123 5.15 4.67 -23.33
N GLN A 124 4.65 4.96 -22.11
CA GLN A 124 3.27 4.62 -21.83
C GLN A 124 2.39 5.48 -22.72
N PRO A 125 1.57 4.89 -23.61
CA PRO A 125 0.61 5.66 -24.39
C PRO A 125 -0.18 6.47 -23.37
N ALA A 126 -0.16 7.80 -23.50
CA ALA A 126 -0.77 8.72 -22.56
C ALA A 126 -2.18 8.20 -22.24
N GLU A 127 -2.33 7.53 -21.09
CA GLU A 127 -3.58 6.89 -20.75
C GLU A 127 -4.59 8.03 -20.68
N LYS A 128 -5.60 7.96 -21.55
CA LYS A 128 -6.65 8.98 -21.62
C LYS A 128 -7.10 9.28 -20.20
N ALA A 129 -7.13 10.57 -19.87
CA ALA A 129 -7.42 11.04 -18.51
C ALA A 129 -8.62 10.26 -17.93
N VAL A 130 -8.38 9.51 -16.85
CA VAL A 130 -9.40 8.63 -16.26
C VAL A 130 -10.55 9.43 -15.67
N PHE A 131 -10.31 10.69 -15.29
CA PHE A 131 -11.31 11.57 -14.69
C PHE A 131 -11.84 12.59 -15.70
N PRO A 132 -13.14 12.93 -15.62
CA PRO A 132 -13.68 14.07 -16.35
C PRO A 132 -12.98 15.37 -15.96
N ARG A 133 -12.93 16.32 -16.90
CA ARG A 133 -12.64 17.71 -16.56
C ARG A 133 -13.75 18.21 -15.63
N ALA A 134 -13.38 18.61 -14.42
CA ALA A 134 -14.34 19.10 -13.45
C ALA A 134 -14.94 20.43 -13.90
N GLU A 135 -16.22 20.42 -14.26
CA GLU A 135 -17.00 21.64 -14.45
C GLU A 135 -17.21 22.27 -13.06
N GLY A 136 -16.48 23.35 -12.76
CA GLY A 136 -16.57 24.04 -11.46
C GLY A 136 -15.24 24.24 -10.72
N GLY A 137 -14.12 23.73 -11.24
CA GLY A 137 -12.81 23.93 -10.63
C GLY A 137 -12.60 23.17 -9.30
N PRO A 138 -11.43 23.35 -8.67
CA PRO A 138 -11.11 22.68 -7.41
C PRO A 138 -11.95 23.22 -6.25
N LEU A 139 -12.55 22.33 -5.46
CA LEU A 139 -13.39 22.66 -4.32
C LEU A 139 -12.56 23.25 -3.16
N GLY A 140 -12.99 24.40 -2.64
CA GLY A 140 -12.40 24.98 -1.43
C GLY A 140 -12.88 24.30 -0.14
N VAL A 141 -12.12 24.46 0.97
CA VAL A 141 -12.52 23.93 2.29
C VAL A 141 -13.90 24.45 2.72
N SER A 142 -14.17 25.75 2.52
CA SER A 142 -15.43 26.40 2.91
C SER A 142 -16.65 25.89 2.14
N GLU A 143 -16.44 25.45 0.89
CA GLU A 143 -17.50 24.98 0.00
C GLU A 143 -17.86 23.51 0.25
N MET A 144 -17.00 22.75 0.92
CA MET A 144 -17.19 21.32 1.18
C MET A 144 -18.53 21.02 1.86
N ALA A 145 -18.91 21.79 2.88
CA ALA A 145 -20.17 21.58 3.59
C ALA A 145 -21.41 21.88 2.74
N ALA A 146 -21.33 22.82 1.80
CA ALA A 146 -22.39 23.07 0.82
C ALA A 146 -22.47 21.90 -0.17
N PHE A 147 -21.33 21.51 -0.76
CA PHE A 147 -21.24 20.37 -1.67
C PHE A 147 -21.82 19.08 -1.09
N VAL A 148 -21.47 18.72 0.15
CA VAL A 148 -22.01 17.50 0.79
C VAL A 148 -23.53 17.57 0.98
N ARG A 149 -24.07 18.74 1.35
CA ARG A 149 -25.53 18.92 1.50
C ARG A 149 -26.24 18.81 0.16
N ASP A 150 -25.72 19.46 -0.86
CA ASP A 150 -26.32 19.45 -2.20
C ASP A 150 -26.24 18.07 -2.83
N PHE A 151 -25.09 17.39 -2.72
CA PHE A 151 -24.92 16.02 -3.18
C PHE A 151 -25.94 15.06 -2.55
N ASN A 152 -26.10 15.11 -1.22
CA ASN A 152 -27.06 14.26 -0.52
C ASN A 152 -28.52 14.63 -0.82
N ARG A 153 -28.82 15.91 -1.05
CA ARG A 153 -30.16 16.37 -1.43
C ARG A 153 -30.55 15.84 -2.81
N THR A 154 -29.65 15.92 -3.80
CA THR A 154 -29.90 15.39 -5.15
C THR A 154 -30.08 13.88 -5.13
N ARG A 155 -29.48 13.18 -4.15
CA ARG A 155 -29.59 11.73 -3.96
C ARG A 155 -30.42 11.34 -2.73
N THR A 156 -31.50 12.06 -2.43
CA THR A 156 -32.29 11.84 -1.18
C THR A 156 -32.76 10.38 -1.02
N SER A 157 -33.11 9.66 -2.09
CA SER A 157 -33.51 8.25 -2.07
C SER A 157 -32.41 7.26 -2.49
N GLY A 158 -31.21 7.74 -2.84
CA GLY A 158 -30.14 6.91 -3.38
C GLY A 158 -29.39 6.08 -2.32
N PRO A 159 -28.70 5.00 -2.73
CA PRO A 159 -27.91 4.16 -1.83
C PRO A 159 -26.59 4.81 -1.39
N VAL A 160 -26.21 5.94 -2.03
CA VAL A 160 -24.96 6.66 -1.78
C VAL A 160 -25.19 7.83 -0.84
N ARG A 161 -24.40 7.91 0.23
CA ARG A 161 -24.38 9.00 1.21
C ARG A 161 -22.97 9.52 1.38
N VAL A 162 -22.85 10.84 1.53
CA VAL A 162 -21.58 11.51 1.80
C VAL A 162 -21.67 12.23 3.14
N HIS A 163 -20.66 12.07 3.99
CA HIS A 163 -20.58 12.76 5.27
C HIS A 163 -19.17 13.29 5.51
N ILE A 164 -19.06 14.47 6.10
CA ILE A 164 -17.79 14.94 6.66
C ILE A 164 -17.56 14.14 7.95
N TRP A 165 -16.46 13.39 7.99
CA TRP A 165 -16.10 12.58 9.14
C TRP A 165 -15.23 13.40 10.08
N THR A 166 -15.72 13.63 11.28
CA THR A 166 -14.95 14.21 12.37
C THR A 166 -14.68 13.14 13.41
N ARG A 167 -13.43 13.04 13.86
CA ARG A 167 -13.11 12.16 14.99
C ARG A 167 -13.79 12.76 16.22
N ARG A 168 -14.81 12.06 16.73
CA ARG A 168 -15.47 12.43 17.99
C ARG A 168 -14.41 12.43 19.08
N ARG A 169 -14.01 13.62 19.56
CA ARG A 169 -13.24 13.74 20.80
C ARG A 169 -14.24 13.85 21.95
N GLU A 170 -13.89 13.19 23.04
CA GLU A 170 -14.57 13.24 24.34
C GLU A 170 -14.38 14.59 25.05
N ASP A 171 -13.54 15.48 24.50
CA ASP A 171 -13.33 16.82 25.02
C ASP A 171 -14.29 17.81 24.35
N GLY A 172 -15.27 18.26 25.11
CA GLY A 172 -16.23 19.29 24.70
C GLY A 172 -15.53 20.54 24.15
N GLN A 173 -16.06 21.04 23.03
CA GLN A 173 -15.74 22.34 22.43
C GLN A 173 -14.32 22.49 21.85
N ARG A 174 -13.98 21.73 20.81
CA ARG A 174 -13.12 22.31 19.76
C ARG A 174 -13.98 23.16 18.83
N THR A 175 -13.68 24.46 18.76
CA THR A 175 -14.27 25.39 17.79
C THR A 175 -13.97 24.92 16.37
N LEU A 176 -14.88 25.19 15.42
CA LEU A 176 -14.77 24.79 14.01
C LEU A 176 -13.42 25.21 13.39
N GLU A 177 -12.90 26.37 13.81
CA GLU A 177 -11.59 26.92 13.43
C GLU A 177 -10.39 26.05 13.88
N GLN A 178 -10.49 25.35 15.01
CA GLN A 178 -9.45 24.41 15.45
C GLN A 178 -9.51 23.10 14.68
N ALA A 179 -10.70 22.70 14.21
CA ALA A 179 -10.85 21.58 13.28
C ALA A 179 -10.27 21.92 11.90
N GLU A 180 -10.39 23.17 11.44
CA GLU A 180 -9.73 23.65 10.21
C GLU A 180 -8.20 23.59 10.29
N ARG A 181 -7.62 23.80 11.48
CA ARG A 181 -6.18 23.61 11.70
C ARG A 181 -5.77 22.15 11.85
N ALA A 182 -6.68 21.29 12.31
CA ALA A 182 -6.43 19.86 12.48
C ALA A 182 -6.60 19.11 11.15
N ARG A 183 -5.62 19.28 10.25
CA ARG A 183 -5.47 18.44 9.05
C ARG A 183 -5.28 16.97 9.48
N PRO A 184 -5.85 15.98 8.76
CA PRO A 184 -6.58 16.09 7.48
C PRO A 184 -8.11 16.18 7.61
N VAL A 185 -8.76 16.82 6.63
CA VAL A 185 -10.23 16.79 6.47
C VAL A 185 -10.62 15.45 5.86
N VAL A 186 -11.49 14.70 6.52
CA VAL A 186 -11.89 13.36 6.04
C VAL A 186 -13.34 13.36 5.59
N LEU A 187 -13.59 12.86 4.39
CA LEU A 187 -14.92 12.64 3.84
C LEU A 187 -15.21 11.15 3.80
N ARG A 188 -16.34 10.75 4.36
CA ARG A 188 -16.85 9.39 4.34
C ARG A 188 -17.93 9.25 3.27
N VAL A 189 -17.63 8.48 2.22
CA VAL A 189 -18.62 8.05 1.22
C VAL A 189 -19.10 6.65 1.59
N THR A 190 -20.41 6.48 1.75
CA THR A 190 -21.02 5.19 2.05
C THR A 190 -21.97 4.81 0.94
N ILE A 191 -21.79 3.62 0.38
CA ILE A 191 -22.70 3.00 -0.57
C ILE A 191 -23.30 1.80 0.13
N ALA A 192 -24.61 1.86 0.40
CA ALA A 192 -25.33 0.83 1.12
C ALA A 192 -25.06 -0.56 0.52
N SER A 193 -24.65 -1.51 1.36
CA SER A 193 -24.34 -2.89 0.97
C SER A 193 -23.18 -3.08 -0.04
N VAL A 194 -22.44 -2.02 -0.42
CA VAL A 194 -21.34 -2.12 -1.37
C VAL A 194 -20.01 -1.73 -0.77
N LEU A 195 -19.86 -0.51 -0.24
CA LEU A 195 -18.57 -0.07 0.33
C LEU A 195 -18.72 1.15 1.25
N THR A 196 -17.67 1.41 2.01
CA THR A 196 -17.42 2.68 2.69
C THR A 196 -16.02 3.14 2.35
N ALA A 197 -15.89 4.34 1.79
CA ALA A 197 -14.62 4.97 1.47
C ALA A 197 -14.38 6.16 2.40
N TYR A 198 -13.17 6.25 2.95
CA TYR A 198 -12.67 7.40 3.68
C TYR A 198 -11.64 8.10 2.80
N ILE A 199 -11.92 9.35 2.44
CA ILE A 199 -11.09 10.18 1.59
C ILE A 199 -10.49 11.26 2.48
N ALA A 200 -9.19 11.22 2.70
CA ALA A 200 -8.46 12.25 3.43
C ALA A 200 -7.98 13.31 2.44
N PHE A 201 -8.28 14.55 2.75
CA PHE A 201 -7.86 15.72 1.98
C PHE A 201 -6.81 16.52 2.73
N GLY A 202 -5.76 16.87 2.01
CA GLY A 202 -4.87 17.97 2.33
C GLY A 202 -5.49 19.29 1.88
N VAL A 203 -5.02 20.38 2.47
CA VAL A 203 -5.39 21.74 2.06
C VAL A 203 -4.13 22.37 1.46
N GLU A 204 -4.18 22.75 0.19
CA GLU A 204 -3.09 23.51 -0.42
C GLU A 204 -3.06 24.93 0.14
N ASP A 205 -1.88 25.54 0.17
CA ASP A 205 -1.67 26.90 0.71
C ASP A 205 -1.86 27.96 -0.39
N ASP A 206 -2.95 27.84 -1.14
CA ASP A 206 -3.38 28.81 -2.14
C ASP A 206 -4.45 29.75 -1.55
N GLU A 207 -4.72 30.88 -2.23
CA GLU A 207 -5.69 31.88 -1.76
C GLU A 207 -7.08 31.30 -1.49
N ARG A 208 -7.44 30.24 -2.22
CA ARG A 208 -8.73 29.55 -2.14
C ARG A 208 -8.76 28.38 -1.16
N ARG A 209 -7.62 27.97 -0.61
CA ARG A 209 -7.46 26.77 0.21
C ARG A 209 -8.08 25.55 -0.46
N THR A 210 -7.59 25.20 -1.64
CA THR A 210 -8.11 24.10 -2.43
C THR A 210 -7.80 22.75 -1.78
N LEU A 211 -8.76 21.84 -1.90
CA LEU A 211 -8.65 20.50 -1.35
C LEU A 211 -7.94 19.57 -2.33
N CYS A 212 -6.82 18.98 -1.89
CA CYS A 212 -6.10 17.95 -2.63
C CYS A 212 -6.29 16.59 -1.95
N VAL A 213 -6.43 15.53 -2.75
CA VAL A 213 -6.61 14.18 -2.21
C VAL A 213 -5.26 13.66 -1.71
N GLU A 214 -5.17 13.38 -0.42
CA GLU A 214 -3.95 12.84 0.19
C GLU A 214 -3.97 11.31 0.19
N SER A 215 -5.08 10.72 0.65
CA SER A 215 -5.24 9.27 0.68
C SER A 215 -6.69 8.83 0.61
N VAL A 216 -6.90 7.61 0.13
CA VAL A 216 -8.22 6.97 0.11
C VAL A 216 -8.11 5.57 0.68
N ALA A 217 -8.96 5.27 1.65
CA ALA A 217 -9.12 3.94 2.22
C ALA A 217 -10.54 3.43 1.92
N VAL A 218 -10.65 2.28 1.26
CA VAL A 218 -11.95 1.70 0.90
C VAL A 218 -12.14 0.37 1.62
N PHE A 219 -13.31 0.22 2.22
CA PHE A 219 -13.73 -0.92 3.01
C PHE A 219 -15.01 -1.52 2.42
N GLY A 220 -15.07 -2.83 2.26
CA GLY A 220 -16.32 -3.53 1.95
C GLY A 220 -17.24 -3.60 3.18
N PRO A 221 -18.54 -3.93 2.98
CA PRO A 221 -19.40 -4.35 4.07
C PRO A 221 -18.77 -5.51 4.85
N ARG A 222 -18.99 -5.52 6.17
CA ARG A 222 -18.57 -6.65 7.00
C ARG A 222 -19.29 -7.90 6.53
N GLU A 223 -18.54 -8.87 6.03
CA GLU A 223 -19.10 -10.14 5.57
C GLU A 223 -19.84 -10.84 6.72
N LYS A 224 -21.15 -11.05 6.55
CA LYS A 224 -21.99 -11.88 7.41
C LYS A 224 -22.32 -13.19 6.69
N LYS A 225 -21.31 -13.79 6.06
CA LYS A 225 -21.47 -14.97 5.23
C LYS A 225 -21.33 -16.24 6.06
N ALA A 226 -22.10 -17.26 5.72
CA ALA A 226 -21.96 -18.59 6.32
C ALA A 226 -20.67 -19.26 5.83
N PRO A 227 -20.10 -20.24 6.56
CA PRO A 227 -18.82 -20.88 6.20
C PRO A 227 -18.77 -21.50 4.80
N HIS A 228 -19.92 -21.84 4.22
CA HIS A 228 -20.03 -22.43 2.89
C HIS A 228 -20.21 -21.41 1.75
N GLN A 229 -20.35 -20.12 2.07
CA GLN A 229 -20.52 -19.07 1.08
C GLN A 229 -19.16 -18.49 0.67
N GLN A 230 -19.00 -18.18 -0.61
CA GLN A 230 -17.76 -17.57 -1.12
C GLN A 230 -17.58 -16.15 -0.56
N SER A 231 -16.39 -15.89 -0.03
CA SER A 231 -15.99 -14.56 0.46
C SER A 231 -15.89 -13.56 -0.70
N GLU A 232 -16.37 -12.34 -0.47
CA GLU A 232 -16.25 -11.21 -1.39
C GLU A 232 -14.96 -10.41 -1.16
N PHE A 233 -14.09 -10.87 -0.25
CA PHE A 233 -12.84 -10.21 0.10
C PHE A 233 -11.98 -9.89 -1.13
N ALA A 234 -11.94 -10.80 -2.11
CA ALA A 234 -11.21 -10.57 -3.36
C ALA A 234 -11.78 -9.38 -4.17
N VAL A 235 -13.10 -9.20 -4.17
CA VAL A 235 -13.80 -8.07 -4.79
C VAL A 235 -13.36 -6.76 -4.16
N PHE A 236 -13.43 -6.67 -2.83
CA PHE A 236 -13.06 -5.45 -2.12
C PHE A 236 -11.57 -5.16 -2.20
N ARG A 237 -10.71 -6.18 -2.13
CA ARG A 237 -9.27 -6.01 -2.33
C ARG A 237 -8.96 -5.43 -3.71
N ASN A 238 -9.57 -5.97 -4.75
CA ASN A 238 -9.38 -5.47 -6.12
C ASN A 238 -9.94 -4.05 -6.27
N LEU A 239 -11.14 -3.78 -5.74
CA LEU A 239 -11.74 -2.45 -5.77
C LEU A 239 -10.86 -1.41 -5.07
N SER A 240 -10.37 -1.69 -3.85
CA SER A 240 -9.49 -0.78 -3.11
C SER A 240 -8.19 -0.52 -3.87
N GLN A 241 -7.63 -1.54 -4.53
CA GLN A 241 -6.47 -1.38 -5.40
C GLN A 241 -6.76 -0.52 -6.63
N GLN A 242 -7.93 -0.67 -7.26
CA GLN A 242 -8.32 0.16 -8.40
C GLN A 242 -8.46 1.63 -7.98
N VAL A 243 -9.13 1.90 -6.86
CA VAL A 243 -9.28 3.27 -6.35
C VAL A 243 -7.93 3.88 -5.99
N ALA A 244 -7.05 3.12 -5.33
CA ALA A 244 -5.70 3.59 -5.01
C ALA A 244 -4.90 3.94 -6.27
N LYS A 245 -4.97 3.10 -7.32
CA LYS A 245 -4.33 3.38 -8.61
C LYS A 245 -4.86 4.65 -9.26
N MET A 246 -6.18 4.89 -9.22
CA MET A 246 -6.76 6.13 -9.76
C MET A 246 -6.23 7.37 -9.03
N VAL A 247 -6.15 7.34 -7.71
CA VAL A 247 -5.64 8.46 -6.90
C VAL A 247 -4.14 8.68 -7.14
N GLN A 248 -3.36 7.61 -7.24
CA GLN A 248 -1.92 7.68 -7.53
C GLN A 248 -1.63 8.25 -8.92
N ALA A 249 -2.44 7.87 -9.91
CA ALA A 249 -2.31 8.39 -11.28
C ALA A 249 -2.72 9.86 -11.37
N TYR A 250 -3.68 10.31 -10.55
CA TYR A 250 -4.22 11.67 -10.56
C TYR A 250 -4.26 12.25 -9.14
N PRO A 251 -3.10 12.62 -8.54
CA PRO A 251 -3.05 13.13 -7.16
C PRO A 251 -3.79 14.45 -6.99
N ARG A 252 -3.96 15.22 -8.07
CA ARG A 252 -4.70 16.49 -8.10
C ARG A 252 -6.14 16.34 -8.59
N VAL A 253 -6.74 15.16 -8.45
CA VAL A 253 -8.14 14.95 -8.82
C VAL A 253 -9.06 15.80 -7.94
N ALA A 254 -10.02 16.49 -8.57
CA ALA A 254 -11.02 17.26 -7.86
C ALA A 254 -11.86 16.35 -6.95
N CYS A 255 -12.18 16.83 -5.73
CA CYS A 255 -13.01 16.13 -4.76
C CYS A 255 -14.32 15.60 -5.40
N GLN A 256 -14.99 16.46 -6.16
CA GLN A 256 -16.25 16.17 -6.83
C GLN A 256 -16.10 14.98 -7.80
N SER A 257 -15.06 15.00 -8.63
CA SER A 257 -14.79 13.93 -9.61
C SER A 257 -14.49 12.59 -8.93
N LEU A 258 -13.73 12.61 -7.82
CA LEU A 258 -13.43 11.39 -7.06
C LEU A 258 -14.68 10.84 -6.36
N VAL A 259 -15.51 11.70 -5.75
CA VAL A 259 -16.77 11.30 -5.13
C VAL A 259 -17.73 10.72 -6.18
N GLN A 260 -17.81 11.32 -7.37
CA GLN A 260 -18.60 10.77 -8.48
C GLN A 260 -18.06 9.41 -8.95
N ALA A 261 -16.73 9.26 -9.09
CA ALA A 261 -16.10 8.00 -9.48
C ALA A 261 -16.38 6.88 -8.46
N ILE A 262 -16.31 7.18 -7.16
CA ILE A 262 -16.65 6.23 -6.10
C ILE A 262 -18.15 5.93 -6.13
N SER A 263 -19.00 6.93 -6.35
CA SER A 263 -20.46 6.76 -6.42
C SER A 263 -20.90 5.86 -7.57
N ALA A 264 -20.13 5.79 -8.67
CA ALA A 264 -20.38 4.90 -9.79
C ALA A 264 -20.26 3.40 -9.42
N TYR A 265 -19.78 3.05 -8.22
CA TYR A 265 -19.79 1.68 -7.72
C TYR A 265 -21.14 1.27 -7.10
N GLU A 266 -22.16 2.13 -7.07
CA GLU A 266 -23.50 1.78 -6.54
C GLU A 266 -24.12 0.54 -7.21
N SER A 267 -23.76 0.30 -8.45
CA SER A 267 -24.22 -0.79 -9.31
C SER A 267 -23.22 -1.95 -9.40
N LEU A 268 -22.19 -2.03 -8.53
CA LEU A 268 -21.06 -2.97 -8.66
C LEU A 268 -21.46 -4.42 -8.93
N PHE A 269 -22.51 -4.92 -8.28
CA PHE A 269 -22.95 -6.32 -8.37
C PHE A 269 -24.06 -6.57 -9.40
N ILE A 270 -24.52 -5.55 -10.11
CA ILE A 270 -25.63 -5.64 -11.06
C ILE A 270 -25.28 -5.10 -12.45
N GLU A 271 -24.33 -4.18 -12.54
CA GLU A 271 -23.91 -3.59 -13.82
C GLU A 271 -23.09 -4.60 -14.63
N GLN A 272 -23.42 -4.72 -15.90
CA GLN A 272 -22.65 -5.53 -16.83
C GLN A 272 -21.40 -4.77 -17.26
N CYS A 273 -20.28 -5.49 -17.38
CA CYS A 273 -19.09 -4.95 -18.03
C CYS A 273 -19.44 -4.46 -19.43
N CYS A 274 -19.16 -3.18 -19.74
CA CYS A 274 -19.51 -2.57 -21.02
C CYS A 274 -18.83 -3.21 -22.24
N ARG A 275 -17.86 -4.10 -21.99
CA ARG A 275 -17.10 -4.79 -23.03
C ARG A 275 -17.57 -6.22 -23.28
N CYS A 276 -17.66 -7.04 -22.23
CA CYS A 276 -18.03 -8.45 -22.37
C CYS A 276 -19.51 -8.71 -22.05
N ALA A 277 -20.28 -7.67 -21.71
CA ALA A 277 -21.70 -7.73 -21.37
C ALA A 277 -22.06 -8.74 -20.25
N ARG A 278 -21.13 -8.98 -19.32
CA ARG A 278 -21.32 -9.90 -18.18
C ARG A 278 -21.19 -9.16 -16.87
N VAL A 279 -21.99 -9.55 -15.89
CA VAL A 279 -21.92 -9.06 -14.50
C VAL A 279 -20.76 -9.71 -13.76
N LEU A 280 -20.45 -10.99 -14.02
CA LEU A 280 -19.32 -11.69 -13.44
C LEU A 280 -18.35 -12.13 -14.53
N SER A 281 -17.06 -12.01 -14.27
CA SER A 281 -16.02 -12.56 -15.13
C SER A 281 -16.09 -14.10 -15.14
N THR A 282 -15.74 -14.70 -16.28
CA THR A 282 -15.57 -16.16 -16.37
C THR A 282 -14.43 -16.66 -15.50
N GLU A 283 -13.39 -15.85 -15.41
CA GLU A 283 -12.22 -16.14 -14.61
C GLU A 283 -12.37 -15.46 -13.24
N GLY A 284 -12.52 -16.27 -12.19
CA GLY A 284 -12.57 -15.79 -10.80
C GLY A 284 -13.90 -15.24 -10.31
N HIS A 285 -14.98 -15.29 -11.13
CA HIS A 285 -16.33 -14.85 -10.74
C HIS A 285 -16.37 -13.44 -10.12
N MET A 286 -15.58 -12.52 -10.69
CA MET A 286 -15.39 -11.18 -10.17
C MET A 286 -16.33 -10.20 -10.89
N PRO A 287 -17.02 -9.31 -10.17
CA PRO A 287 -17.77 -8.24 -10.82
C PRO A 287 -16.85 -7.22 -11.49
N PRO A 288 -17.37 -6.34 -12.37
CA PRO A 288 -16.58 -5.30 -12.99
C PRO A 288 -16.16 -4.25 -11.96
N THR A 289 -14.99 -4.44 -11.36
CA THR A 289 -14.41 -3.57 -10.33
C THR A 289 -13.64 -2.38 -10.89
N ALA A 290 -13.42 -2.28 -12.21
CA ALA A 290 -12.86 -1.08 -12.81
C ALA A 290 -13.98 -0.11 -13.21
N ARG A 291 -13.72 1.18 -12.98
CA ARG A 291 -14.51 2.28 -13.55
C ARG A 291 -13.65 3.05 -14.54
N VAL A 292 -14.23 3.37 -15.69
CA VAL A 292 -13.60 4.15 -16.76
C VAL A 292 -14.56 5.26 -17.15
N TRP A 293 -14.08 6.48 -17.23
CA TRP A 293 -14.86 7.58 -17.76
C TRP A 293 -14.94 7.47 -19.29
N VAL A 294 -16.15 7.62 -19.83
CA VAL A 294 -16.40 7.71 -21.26
C VAL A 294 -17.08 9.05 -21.50
N ASP A 295 -16.43 9.90 -22.29
CA ASP A 295 -17.02 11.16 -22.73
C ASP A 295 -18.28 10.89 -23.56
N GLY A 296 -19.30 11.72 -23.37
CA GLY A 296 -20.54 11.61 -24.13
C GLY A 296 -20.34 12.10 -25.57
N ALA A 297 -21.03 11.47 -26.52
CA ALA A 297 -21.12 11.97 -27.88
C ALA A 297 -22.17 13.09 -27.94
N ASP A 298 -21.98 14.05 -28.86
CA ASP A 298 -23.02 14.99 -29.29
C ASP A 298 -23.71 15.76 -28.15
N GLY A 299 -22.92 16.32 -27.23
CA GLY A 299 -23.43 17.15 -26.13
C GLY A 299 -24.05 16.38 -24.97
N GLN A 300 -24.00 15.04 -24.98
CA GLN A 300 -24.37 14.25 -23.81
C GLN A 300 -23.29 14.36 -22.72
N ALA A 301 -23.72 14.38 -21.46
CA ALA A 301 -22.80 14.28 -20.34
C ALA A 301 -22.06 12.93 -20.40
N GLY A 302 -20.75 12.95 -20.16
CA GLY A 302 -19.99 11.72 -20.02
C GLY A 302 -20.48 10.89 -18.83
N ARG A 303 -20.09 9.61 -18.80
CA ARG A 303 -20.47 8.69 -17.74
C ARG A 303 -19.35 7.75 -17.37
N TRP A 304 -19.38 7.30 -16.12
CA TRP A 304 -18.58 6.17 -15.67
C TRP A 304 -19.20 4.87 -16.18
N VAL A 305 -18.39 4.02 -16.80
CA VAL A 305 -18.81 2.67 -17.22
C VAL A 305 -18.06 1.59 -16.45
N ALA A 306 -18.75 0.51 -16.11
CA ALA A 306 -18.16 -0.65 -15.46
C ALA A 306 -17.34 -1.51 -16.43
N ARG A 307 -16.14 -1.92 -16.02
CA ARG A 307 -15.29 -2.90 -16.73
C ARG A 307 -14.70 -3.93 -15.77
N HIS A 308 -14.53 -5.16 -16.24
CA HIS A 308 -13.64 -6.12 -15.57
C HIS A 308 -12.18 -5.65 -15.69
N VAL A 309 -11.34 -6.02 -14.73
CA VAL A 309 -9.90 -5.69 -14.73
C VAL A 309 -9.22 -6.18 -16.02
N MET A 310 -9.57 -7.39 -16.46
CA MET A 310 -9.04 -8.00 -17.70
C MET A 310 -9.57 -7.34 -18.98
N CYS A 311 -10.68 -6.60 -18.91
CA CYS A 311 -11.29 -5.90 -20.04
C CYS A 311 -10.76 -4.47 -20.24
N ARG A 312 -9.72 -4.06 -19.50
CA ARG A 312 -9.14 -2.71 -19.61
C ARG A 312 -8.24 -2.51 -20.82
N GLY A 313 -7.43 -3.52 -21.17
CA GLY A 313 -6.29 -3.36 -22.08
C GLY A 313 -6.53 -3.70 -23.55
N VAL A 314 -7.77 -3.84 -23.98
CA VAL A 314 -8.10 -4.07 -25.40
C VAL A 314 -9.30 -3.23 -25.80
#